data_AF-A0A182EEM8-F1
#
_entry.id   AF-A0A182EEM8-F1
#
_cell.length_a   1.000
_cell.length_b   1.000
_cell.length_c   1.000
_cell.angle_alpha   90.00
_cell.angle_beta   90.00
_cell.angle_gamma   90.00
#
_symmetry.space_group_name_H-M   'P 1'
#
loop_
_entity.id
_entity.type
_entity.pdbx_description
1 polymer ?
#
loop_
_entity_poly.entity_id
_entity_poly.type
_entity_poly.pdbx_seq_one_letter_code
_entity_poly.pdbx_strand_id
1 'polypeptide(L)'
;MADQRKRVNREISGENVRTRAETKEVEGHLPSKEAIASKSKELPSESLFTDSTMYSSDAPNLKHKKAKHEIIRNDLMKVDTTPSQSQMEIAREQELKAAAQKTEMQLTLKTQHKPAINQEQFDKKHGFRRTDLSLARKLFYQIKIMKTWRSLEWMNFLKSRLPIIGWLPAYNWHEDFLRDVVSGIMISIIYIPQGLAYGLMVGIPPIYGIYTGIVGPLIYIFLGTSRHASTGAFAIVAMMVGSVIEQSVTESRLIYNETDRLCCSEITQKPDAEKAIQLSSLIAFFVGVIQVVLGFLHAGLLAVWLSDQLVEGLTAGAAVHVFVSQIQTMTGVRNVPRTSEMFGIIRVIFSIILCYLATETTLDLHLHIIGDIDAGMRAPFLPDFGKTGQIIFSAFSIAIVSFVIHIALAKLTAKEYNYQINVNQEWLALGTMHIVASFFGCFAGGSSLSRTIISAKLGSRSQLTTLVVVIILLIIAFGAAPLFKYLPK
;
A
#
# COMPACT_ATOMS: atom_id res chain seq x y z
N MET A 1 -9.33 46.51 -25.53
CA MET A 1 -9.20 45.06 -25.80
C MET A 1 -10.58 44.40 -25.68
N ALA A 2 -11.43 44.57 -26.70
CA ALA A 2 -12.82 44.10 -26.68
C ALA A 2 -13.24 43.49 -28.03
N ASP A 3 -12.29 43.03 -28.85
CA ASP A 3 -12.55 42.65 -30.25
C ASP A 3 -11.91 41.32 -30.69
N GLN A 4 -11.82 40.35 -29.77
CA GLN A 4 -11.41 38.97 -30.10
C GLN A 4 -12.37 37.88 -29.61
N ARG A 5 -13.47 38.24 -28.92
CA ARG A 5 -14.48 37.26 -28.44
C ARG A 5 -15.69 37.05 -29.36
N LYS A 6 -15.75 37.69 -30.53
CA LYS A 6 -16.88 37.57 -31.48
C LYS A 6 -16.66 36.62 -32.66
N ARG A 7 -15.50 35.93 -32.76
CA ARG A 7 -15.16 35.05 -33.90
C ARG A 7 -15.28 33.54 -33.67
N VAL A 8 -15.66 33.07 -32.48
CA VAL A 8 -15.77 31.62 -32.20
C VAL A 8 -17.21 31.09 -32.21
N ASN A 9 -18.23 31.96 -32.15
CA ASN A 9 -19.65 31.54 -32.12
C ASN A 9 -20.35 31.58 -33.48
N ARG A 10 -19.63 31.43 -34.61
CA ARG A 10 -20.22 31.54 -35.96
C ARG A 10 -19.89 30.42 -36.95
N GLU A 11 -19.50 29.24 -36.47
CA GLU A 11 -19.34 28.05 -37.32
C GLU A 11 -20.14 26.84 -36.80
N ILE A 12 -21.24 27.10 -36.10
CA ILE A 12 -22.29 26.10 -35.84
C ILE A 12 -23.53 26.55 -36.62
N SER A 13 -23.52 26.32 -37.93
CA SER A 13 -24.74 26.34 -38.75
C SER A 13 -24.46 25.70 -40.11
N GLY A 14 -24.64 24.38 -40.17
CA GLY A 14 -25.12 23.60 -41.33
C GLY A 14 -24.40 23.73 -42.67
N GLU A 15 -23.80 22.62 -43.12
CA GLU A 15 -24.04 22.14 -44.48
C GLU A 15 -23.83 20.61 -44.57
N ASN A 16 -24.49 20.02 -45.57
CA ASN A 16 -25.05 18.69 -45.58
C ASN A 16 -24.36 17.79 -46.63
N VAL A 17 -24.40 16.47 -46.43
CA VAL A 17 -24.45 15.40 -47.46
C VAL A 17 -23.14 14.96 -48.18
N ARG A 18 -22.68 13.72 -47.90
CA ARG A 18 -22.63 12.59 -48.88
C ARG A 18 -22.13 11.25 -48.29
N THR A 19 -23.04 10.26 -48.30
CA THR A 19 -22.90 8.84 -48.73
C THR A 19 -21.65 8.02 -48.39
N ARG A 20 -21.84 6.87 -47.72
CA ARG A 20 -21.90 5.51 -48.32
C ARG A 20 -21.54 4.43 -47.29
N ALA A 21 -22.47 3.55 -46.94
CA ALA A 21 -22.18 2.23 -46.39
C ALA A 21 -23.27 1.24 -46.85
N GLU A 22 -22.86 0.29 -47.69
CA GLU A 22 -23.64 -0.83 -48.23
C GLU A 22 -23.60 -2.02 -47.24
N THR A 23 -24.79 -2.42 -46.77
CA THR A 23 -25.38 -3.79 -46.69
C THR A 23 -24.52 -5.07 -46.53
N LYS A 24 -24.87 -5.90 -45.52
CA LYS A 24 -25.55 -7.25 -45.58
C LYS A 24 -25.34 -8.03 -44.26
N GLU A 25 -26.40 -8.38 -43.50
CA GLU A 25 -27.23 -9.63 -43.51
C GLU A 25 -26.48 -10.89 -42.98
N VAL A 26 -26.99 -11.88 -42.21
CA VAL A 26 -28.32 -12.27 -41.66
C VAL A 26 -28.11 -13.47 -40.67
N GLU A 27 -29.17 -13.83 -39.94
CA GLU A 27 -29.47 -15.03 -39.08
C GLU A 27 -29.38 -14.79 -37.56
N GLY A 28 -30.43 -14.81 -36.73
CA GLY A 28 -31.85 -15.13 -36.87
C GLY A 28 -32.18 -16.52 -36.31
N HIS A 29 -32.75 -16.61 -35.09
CA HIS A 29 -33.70 -17.65 -34.66
C HIS A 29 -34.46 -17.23 -33.37
N LEU A 30 -35.78 -17.06 -33.50
CA LEU A 30 -36.82 -17.14 -32.45
C LEU A 30 -37.52 -18.50 -32.64
N PRO A 31 -38.24 -19.10 -31.66
CA PRO A 31 -39.44 -18.54 -31.00
C PRO A 31 -39.50 -18.96 -29.49
N SER A 32 -40.54 -18.80 -28.66
CA SER A 32 -41.99 -18.65 -28.77
C SER A 32 -42.56 -18.14 -27.42
N LYS A 33 -43.76 -17.53 -27.48
CA LYS A 33 -44.65 -17.25 -26.36
C LYS A 33 -45.53 -18.47 -26.08
N GLU A 34 -45.78 -18.81 -24.81
CA GLU A 34 -47.08 -19.28 -24.29
C GLU A 34 -47.06 -19.43 -22.75
N ALA A 35 -48.27 -19.44 -22.17
CA ALA A 35 -48.65 -19.72 -20.77
C ALA A 35 -48.84 -18.54 -19.78
N ILE A 36 -49.98 -17.88 -20.02
CA ILE A 36 -51.07 -17.46 -19.10
C ILE A 36 -51.05 -18.00 -17.64
N ALA A 37 -51.21 -17.05 -16.71
CA ALA A 37 -51.94 -17.04 -15.43
C ALA A 37 -51.72 -18.10 -14.32
N SER A 38 -51.38 -17.63 -13.12
CA SER A 38 -52.32 -17.64 -11.98
C SER A 38 -51.82 -16.85 -10.75
N LYS A 39 -52.80 -16.20 -10.09
CA LYS A 39 -52.87 -15.73 -8.69
C LYS A 39 -52.15 -14.46 -8.23
N SER A 40 -52.96 -13.41 -8.22
CA SER A 40 -53.05 -12.31 -7.27
C SER A 40 -53.05 -12.72 -5.79
N LYS A 41 -52.35 -11.94 -4.96
CA LYS A 41 -52.82 -11.49 -3.64
C LYS A 41 -52.08 -10.23 -3.19
N GLU A 42 -52.84 -9.39 -2.51
CA GLU A 42 -52.66 -7.96 -2.21
C GLU A 42 -51.58 -7.65 -1.16
N LEU A 43 -51.00 -6.44 -1.24
CA LEU A 43 -50.59 -5.68 -0.05
C LEU A 43 -50.50 -4.16 -0.38
N PRO A 44 -51.12 -3.27 0.42
CA PRO A 44 -51.18 -1.84 0.14
C PRO A 44 -50.05 -1.05 0.82
N SER A 45 -49.75 0.10 0.22
CA SER A 45 -48.88 1.17 0.69
C SER A 45 -49.67 2.21 1.50
N GLU A 46 -49.24 2.57 2.72
CA GLU A 46 -49.52 3.91 3.28
C GLU A 46 -48.70 4.28 4.53
N SER A 47 -48.30 5.56 4.56
CA SER A 47 -48.07 6.46 5.71
C SER A 47 -46.89 6.26 6.69
N LEU A 48 -45.95 7.22 6.63
CA LEU A 48 -45.11 7.66 7.74
C LEU A 48 -45.84 8.77 8.51
N PHE A 49 -45.96 8.65 9.84
CA PHE A 49 -45.74 9.69 10.87
C PHE A 49 -46.35 9.24 12.21
N THR A 50 -45.51 9.07 13.23
CA THR A 50 -45.64 9.48 14.64
C THR A 50 -44.72 8.59 15.50
N ASP A 51 -43.79 9.19 16.25
CA ASP A 51 -43.93 9.18 17.70
C ASP A 51 -42.93 10.10 18.41
N SER A 52 -43.53 10.84 19.34
CA SER A 52 -42.96 11.75 20.31
C SER A 52 -42.27 11.00 21.45
N THR A 53 -41.12 11.51 21.89
CA THR A 53 -40.47 11.11 23.15
C THR A 53 -41.05 11.91 24.32
N MET A 54 -41.46 11.18 25.36
CA MET A 54 -41.82 11.67 26.69
C MET A 54 -40.62 12.30 27.41
N TYR A 55 -40.87 13.42 28.09
CA TYR A 55 -40.04 13.98 29.16
C TYR A 55 -40.73 13.74 30.51
N SER A 56 -39.95 13.38 31.52
CA SER A 56 -40.36 13.17 32.92
C SER A 56 -40.07 14.42 33.78
N SER A 57 -40.99 14.69 34.70
CA SER A 57 -40.86 15.23 36.07
C SER A 57 -39.94 16.43 36.38
N ASP A 58 -40.54 17.56 36.79
CA ASP A 58 -40.47 18.10 38.17
C ASP A 58 -40.92 19.58 38.25
N ALA A 59 -41.76 19.89 39.23
CA ALA A 59 -42.08 21.24 39.75
C ALA A 59 -41.22 21.51 41.02
N PRO A 60 -41.20 22.67 41.74
CA PRO A 60 -42.13 23.83 41.73
C PRO A 60 -41.49 25.25 41.96
N ASN A 61 -42.29 26.34 41.85
CA ASN A 61 -42.48 27.42 42.88
C ASN A 61 -42.99 28.80 42.35
N LEU A 62 -44.23 29.12 42.75
CA LEU A 62 -44.73 30.29 43.51
C LEU A 62 -44.31 31.77 43.26
N LYS A 63 -45.38 32.61 43.23
CA LYS A 63 -45.55 34.09 43.51
C LYS A 63 -45.61 34.98 42.24
N HIS A 64 -46.64 35.80 41.98
CA HIS A 64 -47.40 36.70 42.86
C HIS A 64 -48.87 36.97 42.41
N LYS A 65 -49.76 37.05 43.43
CA LYS A 65 -51.03 37.81 43.59
C LYS A 65 -51.02 39.20 42.87
N LYS A 66 -52.11 39.91 42.51
CA LYS A 66 -53.52 39.99 42.97
C LYS A 66 -54.28 41.02 42.09
N ALA A 67 -55.62 41.01 42.20
CA ALA A 67 -56.61 42.07 41.95
C ALA A 67 -56.99 42.31 40.47
N LYS A 68 -58.26 42.45 40.07
CA LYS A 68 -59.51 42.85 40.77
C LYS A 68 -60.68 42.31 39.94
N HIS A 69 -61.71 41.77 40.60
CA HIS A 69 -63.06 41.63 40.05
C HIS A 69 -63.96 42.59 40.83
N GLU A 70 -65.03 43.03 40.17
CA GLU A 70 -66.29 43.53 40.73
C GLU A 70 -66.44 45.06 40.90
N ILE A 71 -67.38 45.64 40.13
CA ILE A 71 -68.46 46.58 40.55
C ILE A 71 -69.56 46.59 39.46
N ILE A 72 -70.70 45.96 39.80
CA ILE A 72 -72.10 46.38 39.69
C ILE A 72 -72.62 47.09 38.41
N ARG A 73 -73.43 46.33 37.67
CA ARG A 73 -74.78 46.57 37.11
C ARG A 73 -75.46 47.95 37.38
N ASN A 74 -75.69 48.75 36.33
CA ASN A 74 -77.00 49.30 35.91
C ASN A 74 -76.84 50.36 34.79
N ASP A 75 -77.94 50.61 34.08
CA ASP A 75 -78.22 51.63 33.05
C ASP A 75 -78.07 51.12 31.60
N LEU A 76 -79.16 50.62 31.01
CA LEU A 76 -80.22 51.37 30.32
C LEU A 76 -79.84 51.64 28.85
N MET A 77 -80.54 50.92 27.98
CA MET A 77 -80.89 51.25 26.59
C MET A 77 -79.86 52.04 25.78
N LYS A 78 -79.13 51.35 24.90
CA LYS A 78 -78.86 51.87 23.54
C LYS A 78 -78.91 50.75 22.51
N VAL A 79 -80.05 50.71 21.83
CA VAL A 79 -80.24 50.51 20.38
C VAL A 79 -79.48 49.36 19.75
N ASP A 80 -80.25 48.32 19.41
CA ASP A 80 -79.96 47.35 18.35
C ASP A 80 -79.42 48.06 17.11
N THR A 81 -78.17 47.78 16.77
CA THR A 81 -77.77 47.69 15.38
C THR A 81 -77.04 46.36 15.21
N THR A 82 -77.77 45.35 14.76
CA THR A 82 -77.15 44.26 14.00
C THR A 82 -76.28 44.93 12.93
N PRO A 83 -74.96 44.69 12.88
CA PRO A 83 -74.14 45.30 11.84
C PRO A 83 -74.76 44.90 10.50
N SER A 84 -75.04 45.87 9.64
CA SER A 84 -75.61 45.60 8.32
C SER A 84 -74.73 44.56 7.62
N GLN A 85 -75.32 43.68 6.79
CA GLN A 85 -74.57 42.63 6.08
C GLN A 85 -73.31 43.18 5.39
N SER A 86 -73.37 44.43 4.91
CA SER A 86 -72.22 45.16 4.36
C SER A 86 -71.06 45.41 5.34
N GLN A 87 -71.32 45.71 6.62
CA GLN A 87 -70.26 45.95 7.61
C GLN A 87 -69.57 44.66 8.06
N MET A 88 -70.32 43.55 8.17
CA MET A 88 -69.73 42.24 8.43
C MET A 88 -68.91 41.74 7.25
N GLU A 89 -69.35 42.02 6.01
CA GLU A 89 -68.63 41.66 4.80
C GLU A 89 -67.32 42.46 4.66
N ILE A 90 -67.35 43.77 4.95
CA ILE A 90 -66.13 44.61 4.99
C ILE A 90 -65.16 44.14 6.07
N ALA A 91 -65.65 43.77 7.27
CA ALA A 91 -64.79 43.24 8.33
C ALA A 91 -64.16 41.89 7.95
N ARG A 92 -64.92 41.00 7.31
CA ARG A 92 -64.41 39.73 6.77
C ARG A 92 -63.39 39.94 5.67
N GLU A 93 -63.62 40.90 4.80
CA GLU A 93 -62.69 41.25 3.72
C GLU A 93 -61.38 41.85 4.28
N GLN A 94 -61.46 42.63 5.36
CA GLN A 94 -60.29 43.14 6.07
C GLN A 94 -59.52 42.04 6.80
N GLU A 95 -60.19 41.10 7.45
CA GLU A 95 -59.55 39.94 8.07
C GLU A 95 -58.91 39.00 7.03
N LEU A 96 -59.57 38.77 5.90
CA LEU A 96 -59.03 37.99 4.79
C LEU A 96 -57.80 38.65 4.18
N LYS A 97 -57.83 39.98 4.01
CA LYS A 97 -56.67 40.78 3.56
C LYS A 97 -55.52 40.73 4.58
N ALA A 98 -55.82 40.83 5.88
CA ALA A 98 -54.81 40.70 6.94
C ALA A 98 -54.21 39.29 7.03
N ALA A 99 -55.02 38.24 6.81
CA ALA A 99 -54.58 36.85 6.76
C ALA A 99 -53.74 36.57 5.51
N ALA A 100 -54.13 37.10 4.35
CA ALA A 100 -53.35 37.02 3.11
C ALA A 100 -51.99 37.72 3.28
N GLN A 101 -51.97 38.91 3.89
CA GLN A 101 -50.75 39.66 4.12
C GLN A 101 -49.82 38.98 5.13
N LYS A 102 -50.36 38.35 6.19
CA LYS A 102 -49.58 37.48 7.10
C LYS A 102 -49.02 36.26 6.38
N THR A 103 -49.78 35.67 5.46
CA THR A 103 -49.37 34.50 4.70
C THR A 103 -48.26 34.86 3.70
N GLU A 104 -48.36 35.98 2.99
CA GLU A 104 -47.30 36.52 2.13
C GLU A 104 -46.04 36.89 2.93
N MET A 105 -46.20 37.47 4.12
CA MET A 105 -45.09 37.78 5.03
C MET A 105 -44.38 36.51 5.53
N GLN A 106 -45.12 35.42 5.81
CA GLN A 106 -44.53 34.13 6.15
C GLN A 106 -43.89 33.44 4.95
N LEU A 107 -44.46 33.59 3.75
CA LEU A 107 -43.90 33.04 2.52
C LEU A 107 -42.59 33.74 2.15
N THR A 108 -42.51 35.06 2.32
CA THR A 108 -41.30 35.89 2.13
C THR A 108 -40.23 35.59 3.18
N LEU A 109 -40.61 35.28 4.43
CA LEU A 109 -39.68 34.79 5.46
C LEU A 109 -39.12 33.39 5.15
N LYS A 110 -39.93 32.48 4.59
CA LYS A 110 -39.47 31.15 4.15
C LYS A 110 -38.62 31.19 2.87
N THR A 111 -38.77 32.22 2.04
CA THR A 111 -38.00 32.43 0.80
C THR A 111 -36.79 33.36 0.97
N GLN A 112 -36.42 33.72 2.20
CA GLN A 112 -35.09 34.29 2.44
C GLN A 112 -34.02 33.22 2.21
N HIS A 113 -33.58 33.11 0.95
CA HIS A 113 -32.36 32.40 0.61
C HIS A 113 -31.22 33.03 1.43
N LYS A 114 -30.72 32.28 2.42
CA LYS A 114 -29.48 32.66 3.11
C LYS A 114 -28.42 32.91 2.03
N PRO A 115 -27.73 34.05 2.05
CA PRO A 115 -26.72 34.35 1.03
C PRO A 115 -25.70 33.22 1.01
N ALA A 116 -25.20 32.86 -0.18
CA ALA A 116 -24.13 31.89 -0.31
C ALA A 116 -22.92 32.41 0.50
N ILE A 117 -22.55 31.68 1.54
CA ILE A 117 -21.46 32.03 2.43
C ILE A 117 -20.20 31.32 1.93
N ASN A 118 -19.10 32.05 1.75
CA ASN A 118 -17.79 31.45 1.43
C ASN A 118 -17.22 30.73 2.67
N GLN A 119 -16.34 29.75 2.46
CA GLN A 119 -15.80 28.92 3.55
C GLN A 119 -15.19 29.74 4.70
N GLU A 120 -14.49 30.84 4.41
CA GLU A 120 -13.94 31.73 5.47
C GLU A 120 -15.03 32.40 6.32
N GLN A 121 -16.13 32.81 5.69
CA GLN A 121 -17.25 33.42 6.38
C GLN A 121 -18.04 32.39 7.19
N PHE A 122 -18.09 31.13 6.71
CA PHE A 122 -18.66 30.00 7.44
C PHE A 122 -17.83 29.65 8.66
N ASP A 123 -16.51 29.52 8.49
CA ASP A 123 -15.54 29.22 9.55
C ASP A 123 -15.55 30.32 10.63
N LYS A 124 -15.68 31.60 10.24
CA LYS A 124 -15.81 32.74 11.16
C LYS A 124 -17.13 32.75 11.92
N LYS A 125 -18.23 32.33 11.29
CA LYS A 125 -19.57 32.25 11.90
C LYS A 125 -19.72 31.07 12.86
N HIS A 126 -19.08 29.94 12.56
CA HIS A 126 -19.16 28.71 13.35
C HIS A 126 -17.93 28.45 14.23
N GLY A 127 -16.97 29.38 14.27
CA GLY A 127 -15.82 29.34 15.18
C GLY A 127 -14.75 28.31 14.81
N PHE A 128 -14.71 27.84 13.56
CA PHE A 128 -13.70 26.88 13.11
C PHE A 128 -12.36 27.58 12.87
N ARG A 129 -11.44 27.50 13.84
CA ARG A 129 -10.05 27.95 13.64
C ARG A 129 -9.27 26.87 12.89
N ARG A 130 -8.86 27.14 11.65
CA ARG A 130 -7.85 26.33 10.97
C ARG A 130 -6.53 26.45 11.71
N THR A 131 -6.15 25.42 12.46
CA THR A 131 -4.80 25.31 13.00
C THR A 131 -3.89 24.73 11.93
N ASP A 132 -3.29 25.60 11.12
CA ASP A 132 -2.17 25.23 10.24
C ASP A 132 -0.91 25.05 11.09
N LEU A 133 -0.85 23.92 11.79
CA LEU A 133 0.31 23.51 12.56
C LEU A 133 1.40 23.02 11.60
N SER A 134 2.63 23.56 11.74
CA SER A 134 3.80 23.00 11.08
C SER A 134 3.99 21.53 11.44
N LEU A 135 4.69 20.77 10.60
CA LEU A 135 4.95 19.33 10.78
C LEU A 135 5.48 19.01 12.18
N ALA A 136 6.41 19.84 12.69
CA ALA A 136 6.96 19.72 14.04
C ALA A 136 5.92 19.96 15.15
N ARG A 137 5.05 20.97 15.02
CA ARG A 137 3.99 21.20 16.01
C ARG A 137 2.90 20.13 15.97
N LYS A 138 2.58 19.57 14.80
CA LYS A 138 1.71 18.38 14.69
C LYS A 138 2.32 17.20 15.43
N LEU A 139 3.62 16.96 15.26
CA LEU A 139 4.34 15.89 15.97
C LEU A 139 4.29 16.11 17.48
N PHE A 140 4.57 17.33 17.95
CA PHE A 140 4.56 17.67 19.37
C PHE A 140 3.15 17.57 19.98
N TYR A 141 2.12 17.96 19.22
CA TYR A 141 0.71 17.81 19.61
C TYR A 141 0.33 16.33 19.74
N GLN A 142 0.73 15.49 18.77
CA GLN A 142 0.54 14.04 18.83
C GLN A 142 1.27 13.42 20.04
N ILE A 143 2.51 13.81 20.31
CA ILE A 143 3.28 13.34 21.48
C ILE A 143 2.61 13.75 22.79
N LYS A 144 2.09 14.99 22.88
CA LYS A 144 1.35 15.47 24.06
C LYS A 144 0.04 14.71 24.26
N ILE A 145 -0.65 14.37 23.18
CA ILE A 145 -1.85 13.53 23.20
C ILE A 145 -1.51 12.11 23.67
N MET A 146 -0.45 11.51 23.14
CA MET A 146 -0.01 10.15 23.54
C MET A 146 0.27 10.04 25.05
N LYS A 147 0.77 11.11 25.69
CA LYS A 147 0.97 11.13 27.15
C LYS A 147 -0.34 11.14 27.96
N THR A 148 -1.45 11.54 27.35
CA THR A 148 -2.77 11.60 28.00
C THR A 148 -3.57 10.31 27.76
N TRP A 149 -3.02 9.33 27.03
CA TRP A 149 -3.76 8.13 26.63
C TRP A 149 -4.07 7.20 27.80
N ARG A 150 -5.30 6.69 27.83
CA ARG A 150 -5.73 5.62 28.76
C ARG A 150 -5.19 4.26 28.28
N SER A 151 -5.19 3.27 29.16
CA SER A 151 -4.71 1.91 28.86
C SER A 151 -5.40 1.27 27.64
N LEU A 152 -6.68 1.58 27.41
CA LEU A 152 -7.44 1.07 26.27
C LEU A 152 -6.98 1.66 24.92
N GLU A 153 -6.59 2.94 24.91
CA GLU A 153 -6.08 3.63 23.72
C GLU A 153 -4.68 3.12 23.37
N TRP A 154 -3.84 2.90 24.39
CA TRP A 154 -2.57 2.20 24.25
C TRP A 154 -2.74 0.81 23.65
N MET A 155 -3.74 0.05 24.09
CA MET A 155 -4.04 -1.28 23.55
C MET A 155 -4.45 -1.21 22.07
N ASN A 156 -5.29 -0.25 21.69
CA ASN A 156 -5.71 -0.06 20.29
C ASN A 156 -4.54 0.37 19.40
N PHE A 157 -3.65 1.23 19.91
CA PHE A 157 -2.41 1.57 19.23
C PHE A 157 -1.46 0.38 19.09
N LEU A 158 -1.33 -0.44 20.14
CA LEU A 158 -0.52 -1.65 20.08
C LEU A 158 -1.07 -2.64 19.06
N LYS A 159 -2.40 -2.83 19.00
CA LYS A 159 -3.06 -3.67 17.99
C LYS A 159 -2.88 -3.15 16.57
N SER A 160 -2.84 -1.83 16.36
CA SER A 160 -2.61 -1.26 15.02
C SER A 160 -1.14 -1.33 14.59
N ARG A 161 -0.20 -1.29 15.55
CA ARG A 161 1.25 -1.33 15.30
C ARG A 161 1.87 -2.73 15.33
N LEU A 162 1.26 -3.66 16.04
CA LEU A 162 1.63 -5.08 16.12
C LEU A 162 0.42 -5.94 15.71
N PRO A 163 0.21 -6.15 14.40
CA PRO A 163 -0.92 -6.93 13.89
C PRO A 163 -1.01 -8.36 14.46
N ILE A 164 0.10 -8.94 14.91
CA ILE A 164 0.16 -10.26 15.56
C ILE A 164 -0.80 -10.40 16.75
N ILE A 165 -0.98 -9.33 17.53
CA ILE A 165 -1.87 -9.33 18.69
C ILE A 165 -3.34 -9.43 18.24
N GLY A 166 -3.64 -8.97 17.02
CA GLY A 166 -4.97 -9.05 16.43
C GLY A 166 -5.27 -10.40 15.80
N TRP A 167 -4.35 -10.95 14.99
CA TRP A 167 -4.63 -12.17 14.22
C TRP A 167 -4.34 -13.47 14.97
N LEU A 168 -3.36 -13.50 15.89
CA LEU A 168 -2.97 -14.72 16.59
C LEU A 168 -4.11 -15.29 17.49
N PRO A 169 -4.87 -14.46 18.24
CA PRO A 169 -6.01 -14.97 19.03
C PRO A 169 -7.21 -15.41 18.17
N ALA A 170 -7.32 -14.89 16.94
CA ALA A 170 -8.39 -15.23 16.00
C ALA A 170 -8.05 -16.44 15.11
N TYR A 171 -6.96 -17.16 15.42
CA TYR A 171 -6.43 -18.24 14.59
C TYR A 171 -7.11 -19.58 14.89
N ASN A 172 -7.53 -20.29 13.84
CA ASN A 172 -8.18 -21.60 13.94
C ASN A 172 -7.15 -22.73 13.88
N TRP A 173 -6.69 -23.18 15.06
CA TRP A 173 -5.66 -24.21 15.19
C TRP A 173 -5.98 -25.56 14.54
N HIS A 174 -7.25 -25.92 14.41
CA HIS A 174 -7.63 -27.23 13.85
C HIS A 174 -7.58 -27.29 12.32
N GLU A 175 -7.93 -26.20 11.64
CA GLU A 175 -8.05 -26.20 10.16
C GLU A 175 -6.86 -25.56 9.47
N ASP A 176 -6.33 -24.47 10.03
CA ASP A 176 -5.33 -23.64 9.36
C ASP A 176 -3.89 -24.09 9.68
N PHE A 177 -3.67 -24.74 10.82
CA PHE A 177 -2.32 -25.14 11.27
C PHE A 177 -1.63 -26.09 10.29
N LEU A 178 -2.33 -27.15 9.84
CA LEU A 178 -1.77 -28.11 8.89
C LEU A 178 -1.48 -27.45 7.54
N ARG A 179 -2.32 -26.52 7.08
CA ARG A 179 -2.14 -25.79 5.82
C ARG A 179 -0.92 -24.88 5.88
N ASP A 180 -0.75 -24.16 6.99
CA ASP A 180 0.40 -23.27 7.21
C ASP A 180 1.71 -24.07 7.36
N VAL A 181 1.68 -25.24 8.02
CA VAL A 181 2.86 -26.13 8.14
C VAL A 181 3.28 -26.71 6.80
N VAL A 182 2.34 -27.26 6.02
CA VAL A 182 2.64 -27.81 4.68
C VAL A 182 3.14 -26.71 3.74
N SER A 183 2.50 -25.53 3.78
CA SER A 183 2.96 -24.36 3.03
C SER A 183 4.37 -23.94 3.44
N GLY A 184 4.67 -23.94 4.73
CA GLY A 184 5.98 -23.55 5.26
C GLY A 184 7.09 -24.51 4.85
N ILE A 185 6.83 -25.82 4.86
CA ILE A 185 7.77 -26.83 4.36
C ILE A 185 8.06 -26.60 2.88
N MET A 186 7.02 -26.43 2.05
CA MET A 186 7.18 -26.19 0.61
C MET A 186 7.95 -24.91 0.31
N ILE A 187 7.65 -23.82 1.01
CA ILE A 187 8.38 -22.56 0.86
C ILE A 187 9.83 -22.72 1.28
N SER A 188 10.13 -23.49 2.32
CA SER A 188 11.51 -23.75 2.77
C SER A 188 12.32 -24.48 1.72
N ILE A 189 11.75 -25.53 1.11
CA ILE A 189 12.39 -26.29 0.02
C ILE A 189 12.76 -25.36 -1.14
N ILE A 190 11.87 -24.43 -1.49
CA ILE A 190 12.12 -23.45 -2.56
C ILE A 190 13.14 -22.39 -2.11
N TYR A 191 13.08 -21.97 -0.85
CA TYR A 191 13.91 -20.88 -0.33
C TYR A 191 15.39 -21.27 -0.26
N ILE A 192 15.73 -22.51 0.09
CA ILE A 192 17.13 -22.92 0.28
C ILE A 192 18.01 -22.65 -0.96
N PRO A 193 17.72 -23.22 -2.14
CA PRO A 193 18.52 -22.94 -3.33
C PRO A 193 18.44 -21.47 -3.75
N GLN A 194 17.24 -20.86 -3.64
CA GLN A 194 17.01 -19.47 -4.02
C GLN A 194 17.82 -18.49 -3.15
N GLY A 195 17.88 -18.72 -1.84
CA GLY A 195 18.64 -17.92 -0.89
C GLY A 195 20.13 -17.99 -1.17
N LEU A 196 20.67 -19.20 -1.33
CA LEU A 196 22.08 -19.42 -1.67
C LEU A 196 22.46 -18.70 -2.98
N ALA A 197 21.62 -18.82 -4.01
CA ALA A 197 21.82 -18.14 -5.28
C ALA A 197 21.81 -16.61 -5.14
N TYR A 198 20.90 -16.05 -4.32
CA TYR A 198 20.87 -14.59 -4.10
C TYR A 198 22.06 -14.08 -3.29
N GLY A 199 22.59 -14.85 -2.34
CA GLY A 199 23.86 -14.51 -1.68
C GLY A 199 25.01 -14.39 -2.68
N LEU A 200 25.08 -15.33 -3.65
CA LEU A 200 26.06 -15.28 -4.75
C LEU A 200 25.87 -14.06 -5.65
N MET A 201 24.63 -13.69 -5.99
CA MET A 201 24.35 -12.50 -6.82
C MET A 201 24.78 -11.19 -6.16
N VAL A 202 24.68 -11.11 -4.83
CA VAL A 202 25.15 -9.95 -4.05
C VAL A 202 26.68 -9.90 -4.01
N GLY A 203 27.36 -11.04 -4.21
CA GLY A 203 28.82 -11.16 -4.10
C GLY A 203 29.31 -11.39 -2.67
N ILE A 204 28.45 -11.92 -1.79
CA ILE A 204 28.79 -12.33 -0.41
C ILE A 204 28.71 -13.86 -0.28
N PRO A 205 29.21 -14.45 0.84
CA PRO A 205 29.10 -15.89 1.03
C PRO A 205 27.63 -16.36 0.98
N PRO A 206 27.31 -17.50 0.34
CA PRO A 206 25.92 -17.89 0.05
C PRO A 206 25.03 -18.05 1.28
N ILE A 207 25.62 -18.43 2.42
CA ILE A 207 24.91 -18.61 3.68
C ILE A 207 24.16 -17.34 4.14
N TYR A 208 24.65 -16.15 3.80
CA TYR A 208 23.97 -14.89 4.13
C TYR A 208 22.63 -14.74 3.40
N GLY A 209 22.41 -15.46 2.29
CA GLY A 209 21.10 -15.58 1.66
C GLY A 209 20.10 -16.37 2.51
N ILE A 210 20.57 -17.38 3.23
CA ILE A 210 19.78 -18.12 4.23
C ILE A 210 19.51 -17.24 5.45
N TYR A 211 20.52 -16.52 5.98
CA TYR A 211 20.33 -15.61 7.12
C TYR A 211 19.29 -14.51 6.83
N THR A 212 19.30 -13.98 5.60
CA THR A 212 18.32 -12.98 5.14
C THR A 212 16.89 -13.54 5.15
N GLY A 213 16.72 -14.86 5.04
CA GLY A 213 15.43 -15.57 5.14
C GLY A 213 14.99 -15.91 6.55
N ILE A 214 15.87 -15.72 7.54
CA ILE A 214 15.60 -16.01 8.94
C ILE A 214 15.26 -14.71 9.67
N VAL A 215 16.22 -13.79 9.74
CA VAL A 215 16.14 -12.62 10.65
C VAL A 215 15.05 -11.63 10.22
N GLY A 216 15.03 -11.26 8.93
CA GLY A 216 14.02 -10.33 8.41
C GLY A 216 12.60 -10.88 8.53
N PRO A 217 12.31 -12.07 7.98
CA PRO A 217 10.98 -12.67 8.07
C PRO A 217 10.49 -12.91 9.50
N LEU A 218 11.38 -13.22 10.44
CA LEU A 218 11.03 -13.32 11.86
C LEU A 218 10.44 -11.99 12.40
N ILE A 219 11.05 -10.86 12.06
CA ILE A 219 10.54 -9.52 12.44
C ILE A 219 9.25 -9.19 11.70
N TYR A 220 9.12 -9.63 10.45
CA TYR A 220 7.93 -9.39 9.63
C TYR A 220 6.67 -10.06 10.22
N ILE A 221 6.79 -11.24 10.86
CA ILE A 221 5.64 -11.91 11.52
C ILE A 221 4.95 -11.01 12.55
N PHE A 222 5.72 -10.18 13.28
CA PHE A 222 5.18 -9.31 14.33
C PHE A 222 4.54 -8.04 13.79
N LEU A 223 5.09 -7.48 12.71
CA LEU A 223 4.78 -6.12 12.22
C LEU A 223 3.96 -6.09 10.92
N GLY A 224 4.04 -7.15 10.11
CA GLY A 224 3.41 -7.23 8.79
C GLY A 224 1.89 -7.38 8.86
N THR A 225 1.19 -6.82 7.88
CA THR A 225 -0.28 -6.95 7.75
C THR A 225 -0.70 -7.95 6.68
N SER A 226 0.15 -8.21 5.69
CA SER A 226 -0.10 -9.26 4.71
C SER A 226 -0.04 -10.65 5.35
N ARG A 227 -1.02 -11.51 5.05
CA ARG A 227 -1.11 -12.87 5.59
C ARG A 227 -0.28 -13.89 4.81
N HIS A 228 -0.08 -13.66 3.52
CA HIS A 228 0.54 -14.61 2.59
C HIS A 228 1.94 -14.18 2.12
N ALA A 229 2.32 -12.93 2.35
CA ALA A 229 3.60 -12.39 1.88
C ALA A 229 4.77 -13.16 2.51
N SER A 230 5.56 -13.81 1.65
CA SER A 230 6.82 -14.45 2.02
C SER A 230 7.98 -13.49 1.78
N THR A 231 8.37 -12.79 2.85
CA THR A 231 9.52 -11.86 2.87
C THR A 231 10.85 -12.62 2.90
N GLY A 232 11.96 -11.96 2.58
CA GLY A 232 13.32 -12.51 2.65
C GLY A 232 14.17 -12.08 1.46
N ALA A 233 15.13 -12.92 1.06
CA ALA A 233 15.97 -12.63 -0.11
C ALA A 233 15.14 -12.60 -1.41
N PHE A 234 15.45 -11.64 -2.29
CA PHE A 234 14.75 -11.42 -3.55
C PHE A 234 15.70 -10.95 -4.65
N ALA A 235 15.55 -11.49 -5.87
CA ALA A 235 16.52 -11.37 -6.97
C ALA A 235 16.89 -9.93 -7.34
N ILE A 236 15.89 -9.05 -7.55
CA ILE A 236 16.16 -7.68 -8.02
C ILE A 236 16.92 -6.89 -6.96
N VAL A 237 16.49 -6.98 -5.70
CA VAL A 237 17.14 -6.26 -4.61
C VAL A 237 18.55 -6.81 -4.39
N ALA A 238 18.73 -8.13 -4.49
CA ALA A 238 20.04 -8.77 -4.45
C ALA A 238 20.98 -8.24 -5.54
N MET A 239 20.50 -8.12 -6.79
CA MET A 239 21.29 -7.54 -7.89
C MET A 239 21.62 -6.07 -7.66
N MET A 240 20.66 -5.26 -7.17
CA MET A 240 20.90 -3.84 -6.88
C MET A 240 21.93 -3.65 -5.75
N VAL A 241 21.89 -4.48 -4.71
CA VAL A 241 22.90 -4.45 -3.65
C VAL A 241 24.25 -4.90 -4.21
N GLY A 242 24.28 -5.99 -5.00
CA GLY A 242 25.50 -6.52 -5.61
C GLY A 242 26.19 -5.53 -6.57
N SER A 243 25.44 -4.72 -7.31
CA SER A 243 26.02 -3.69 -8.18
C SER A 243 26.69 -2.57 -7.39
N VAL A 244 26.11 -2.16 -6.26
CA VAL A 244 26.71 -1.14 -5.38
C VAL A 244 27.98 -1.68 -4.70
N ILE A 245 27.97 -2.94 -4.27
CA ILE A 245 29.13 -3.58 -3.65
C ILE A 245 30.28 -3.66 -4.65
N GLU A 246 30.02 -4.12 -5.87
CA GLU A 246 31.06 -4.21 -6.89
C GLU A 246 31.62 -2.84 -7.25
N GLN A 247 30.79 -1.82 -7.46
CA GLN A 247 31.27 -0.47 -7.74
C GLN A 247 32.22 0.03 -6.64
N SER A 248 31.85 -0.22 -5.37
CA SER A 248 32.64 0.22 -4.20
C SER A 248 33.93 -0.57 -3.99
N VAL A 249 34.03 -1.79 -4.55
CA VAL A 249 35.22 -2.65 -4.50
C VAL A 249 36.12 -2.41 -5.71
N THR A 250 35.54 -2.16 -6.89
CA THR A 250 36.25 -1.89 -8.15
C THR A 250 36.94 -0.53 -8.14
N GLU A 251 36.40 0.49 -7.47
CA GLU A 251 37.12 1.76 -7.24
C GLU A 251 38.48 1.55 -6.53
N SER A 252 38.62 0.49 -5.72
CA SER A 252 39.88 0.15 -5.05
C SER A 252 40.86 -0.65 -5.92
N ARG A 253 40.45 -1.06 -7.14
CA ARG A 253 41.20 -1.95 -8.05
C ARG A 253 41.78 -1.25 -9.29
N LEU A 254 41.77 0.09 -9.33
CA LEU A 254 42.36 0.87 -10.43
C LEU A 254 43.90 0.78 -10.43
N ILE A 255 44.41 -0.39 -10.80
CA ILE A 255 45.75 -0.57 -11.39
C ILE A 255 45.49 -1.10 -12.80
N TYR A 256 45.34 -0.19 -13.76
CA TYR A 256 45.29 -0.54 -15.17
C TYR A 256 46.71 -0.77 -15.68
N ASN A 257 47.00 -1.99 -16.12
CA ASN A 257 48.02 -2.21 -17.14
C ASN A 257 47.31 -2.17 -18.50
N GLU A 258 47.73 -1.23 -19.36
CA GLU A 258 47.12 -0.81 -20.63
C GLU A 258 47.19 -1.83 -21.79
N THR A 259 47.26 -3.12 -21.50
CA THR A 259 47.28 -4.13 -22.55
C THR A 259 46.41 -5.31 -22.13
N ASP A 260 45.10 -5.24 -22.35
CA ASP A 260 44.35 -6.41 -22.79
C ASP A 260 42.91 -6.11 -23.23
N ARG A 261 42.42 -7.02 -24.06
CA ARG A 261 41.22 -6.99 -24.91
C ARG A 261 39.95 -6.43 -24.25
N LEU A 262 39.12 -5.82 -25.10
CA LEU A 262 37.76 -5.30 -24.84
C LEU A 262 36.83 -6.29 -24.09
N CYS A 263 37.14 -7.59 -24.13
CA CYS A 263 36.52 -8.62 -23.32
C CYS A 263 37.62 -9.41 -22.62
N CYS A 264 37.44 -9.63 -21.32
CA CYS A 264 38.28 -10.46 -20.44
C CYS A 264 39.48 -9.80 -19.75
N SER A 265 39.19 -8.88 -18.82
CA SER A 265 40.16 -8.55 -17.76
C SER A 265 40.08 -9.63 -16.66
N GLU A 266 41.20 -10.28 -16.37
CA GLU A 266 41.30 -11.32 -15.35
C GLU A 266 41.38 -10.70 -13.94
N ILE A 267 40.27 -10.73 -13.19
CA ILE A 267 40.25 -10.26 -11.80
C ILE A 267 40.95 -11.30 -10.91
N THR A 268 42.24 -11.11 -10.66
CA THR A 268 43.13 -12.05 -9.95
C THR A 268 43.08 -11.98 -8.42
N GLN A 269 42.19 -11.19 -7.81
CA GLN A 269 42.02 -11.17 -6.35
C GLN A 269 40.60 -11.58 -5.92
N LYS A 270 40.52 -12.65 -5.12
CA LYS A 270 39.32 -13.05 -4.38
C LYS A 270 38.85 -11.83 -3.58
N PRO A 271 37.62 -11.32 -3.78
CA PRO A 271 37.14 -10.17 -3.03
C PRO A 271 37.15 -10.49 -1.53
N ASP A 272 37.60 -9.55 -0.70
CA ASP A 272 37.52 -9.65 0.75
C ASP A 272 36.04 -9.81 1.14
N ALA A 273 35.62 -11.06 1.38
CA ALA A 273 34.22 -11.40 1.66
C ALA A 273 33.67 -10.58 2.85
N GLU A 274 34.54 -10.30 3.83
CA GLU A 274 34.21 -9.50 5.00
C GLU A 274 33.82 -8.05 4.66
N LYS A 275 34.56 -7.39 3.75
CA LYS A 275 34.23 -6.02 3.32
C LYS A 275 32.90 -5.99 2.57
N ALA A 276 32.63 -7.01 1.75
CA ALA A 276 31.37 -7.12 1.04
C ALA A 276 30.18 -7.32 2.00
N ILE A 277 30.33 -8.16 3.04
CA ILE A 277 29.33 -8.36 4.09
C ILE A 277 29.05 -7.05 4.83
N GLN A 278 30.10 -6.35 5.26
CA GLN A 278 29.96 -5.07 5.97
C GLN A 278 29.23 -4.02 5.12
N LEU A 279 29.60 -3.88 3.84
CA LEU A 279 28.95 -2.93 2.95
C LEU A 279 27.49 -3.30 2.67
N SER A 280 27.22 -4.60 2.48
CA SER A 280 25.87 -5.11 2.27
C SER A 280 24.96 -4.84 3.48
N SER A 281 25.50 -5.08 4.69
CA SER A 281 24.81 -4.80 5.94
C SER A 281 24.53 -3.32 6.14
N LEU A 282 25.47 -2.45 5.76
CA LEU A 282 25.32 -1.00 5.84
C LEU A 282 24.21 -0.49 4.89
N ILE A 283 24.15 -1.03 3.67
CA ILE A 283 23.08 -0.73 2.71
C ILE A 283 21.73 -1.17 3.30
N ALA A 284 21.64 -2.39 3.85
CA ALA A 284 20.43 -2.89 4.49
C ALA A 284 19.97 -2.01 5.66
N PHE A 285 20.90 -1.53 6.49
CA PHE A 285 20.63 -0.62 7.59
C PHE A 285 19.99 0.69 7.08
N PHE A 286 20.61 1.36 6.10
CA PHE A 286 20.06 2.61 5.56
C PHE A 286 18.76 2.42 4.79
N VAL A 287 18.62 1.34 4.02
CA VAL A 287 17.35 0.96 3.39
C VAL A 287 16.25 0.87 4.44
N GLY A 288 16.54 0.20 5.56
CA GLY A 288 15.60 0.05 6.66
C GLY A 288 15.25 1.38 7.34
N VAL A 289 16.25 2.21 7.65
CA VAL A 289 16.03 3.55 8.23
C VAL A 289 15.16 4.42 7.33
N ILE A 290 15.45 4.46 6.02
CA ILE A 290 14.67 5.22 5.04
C ILE A 290 13.22 4.73 4.99
N GLN A 291 13.00 3.41 4.97
CA GLN A 291 11.67 2.81 4.98
C GLN A 291 10.88 3.12 6.26
N VAL A 292 11.53 3.06 7.43
CA VAL A 292 10.90 3.43 8.72
C VAL A 292 10.54 4.92 8.73
N VAL A 293 11.43 5.80 8.27
CA VAL A 293 11.16 7.24 8.17
C VAL A 293 9.97 7.51 7.24
N LEU A 294 9.93 6.88 6.07
CA LEU A 294 8.80 7.01 5.14
C LEU A 294 7.49 6.48 5.74
N GLY A 295 7.56 5.40 6.52
CA GLY A 295 6.42 4.90 7.29
C GLY A 295 5.89 5.91 8.32
N PHE A 296 6.77 6.58 9.06
CA PHE A 296 6.38 7.63 10.02
C PHE A 296 5.83 8.89 9.34
N LEU A 297 6.37 9.25 8.17
CA LEU A 297 5.86 10.34 7.34
C LEU A 297 4.50 10.03 6.70
N HIS A 298 3.94 8.83 6.94
CA HIS A 298 2.70 8.35 6.31
C HIS A 298 2.76 8.41 4.78
N ALA A 299 3.94 8.11 4.22
CA ALA A 299 4.18 8.08 2.78
C ALA A 299 3.42 6.94 2.06
N GLY A 300 2.57 6.18 2.74
CA GLY A 300 1.71 5.16 2.14
C GLY A 300 0.71 5.70 1.12
N LEU A 301 0.42 7.00 1.10
CA LEU A 301 -0.32 7.63 0.02
C LEU A 301 0.36 7.42 -1.34
N LEU A 302 1.70 7.43 -1.40
CA LEU A 302 2.45 7.22 -2.64
C LEU A 302 2.19 5.82 -3.23
N ALA A 303 1.93 4.82 -2.38
CA ALA A 303 1.62 3.47 -2.85
C ALA A 303 0.19 3.34 -3.39
N VAL A 304 -0.72 4.25 -3.04
CA VAL A 304 -2.08 4.30 -3.60
C VAL A 304 -2.04 4.79 -5.06
N TRP A 305 -1.00 5.54 -5.43
CA TRP A 305 -0.85 6.12 -6.76
C TRP A 305 -0.21 5.16 -7.77
N LEU A 306 0.27 3.99 -7.30
CA LEU A 306 0.75 2.93 -8.16
C LEU A 306 -0.46 2.23 -8.79
N SER A 307 -0.62 2.37 -10.11
CA SER A 307 -1.66 1.65 -10.84
C SER A 307 -1.33 0.16 -10.91
N ASP A 308 -2.37 -0.69 -11.00
CA ASP A 308 -2.21 -2.14 -11.17
C ASP A 308 -1.35 -2.45 -12.42
N GLN A 309 -1.51 -1.66 -13.50
CA GLN A 309 -0.74 -1.81 -14.76
C GLN A 309 0.75 -1.48 -14.59
N LEU A 310 1.08 -0.48 -13.76
CA LEU A 310 2.48 -0.15 -13.45
C LEU A 310 3.17 -1.30 -12.73
N VAL A 311 2.46 -1.92 -11.78
CA VAL A 311 2.94 -3.06 -11.01
C VAL A 311 3.18 -4.28 -11.91
N GLU A 312 2.23 -4.60 -12.79
CA GLU A 312 2.36 -5.68 -13.76
C GLU A 312 3.54 -5.44 -14.72
N GLY A 313 3.68 -4.21 -15.24
CA GLY A 313 4.82 -3.83 -16.09
C GLY A 313 6.18 -3.94 -15.39
N LEU A 314 6.27 -3.49 -14.13
CA LEU A 314 7.50 -3.61 -13.33
C LEU A 314 7.89 -5.06 -13.10
N THR A 315 6.92 -5.92 -12.74
CA THR A 315 7.19 -7.35 -12.48
C THR A 315 7.56 -8.11 -13.76
N ALA A 316 6.97 -7.77 -14.92
CA ALA A 316 7.37 -8.32 -16.22
C ALA A 316 8.80 -7.91 -16.61
N GLY A 317 9.13 -6.61 -16.51
CA GLY A 317 10.47 -6.11 -16.81
C GLY A 317 11.54 -6.68 -15.87
N ALA A 318 11.21 -6.80 -14.59
CA ALA A 318 12.01 -7.49 -13.59
C ALA A 318 12.30 -8.95 -13.95
N ALA A 319 11.30 -9.69 -14.40
CA ALA A 319 11.46 -11.09 -14.78
C ALA A 319 12.42 -11.24 -15.96
N VAL A 320 12.29 -10.38 -16.98
CA VAL A 320 13.23 -10.35 -18.12
C VAL A 320 14.64 -9.99 -17.67
N HIS A 321 14.78 -8.99 -16.79
CA HIS A 321 16.10 -8.58 -16.27
C HIS A 321 16.77 -9.70 -15.47
N VAL A 322 16.03 -10.36 -14.57
CA VAL A 322 16.51 -11.51 -13.82
C VAL A 322 16.88 -12.64 -14.77
N PHE A 323 16.03 -12.98 -15.75
CA PHE A 323 16.32 -14.02 -16.73
C PHE A 323 17.65 -13.76 -17.47
N VAL A 324 17.84 -12.55 -18.02
CA VAL A 324 19.09 -12.19 -18.71
C VAL A 324 20.29 -12.23 -17.78
N SER A 325 20.13 -11.82 -16.51
CA SER A 325 21.19 -11.92 -15.50
C SER A 325 21.58 -13.35 -15.12
N GLN A 326 20.70 -14.33 -15.34
CA GLN A 326 21.01 -15.74 -15.06
C GLN A 326 21.62 -16.44 -16.28
N ILE A 327 21.35 -15.97 -17.51
CA ILE A 327 21.93 -16.57 -18.73
C ILE A 327 23.47 -16.59 -18.66
N GLN A 328 24.10 -15.51 -18.19
CA GLN A 328 25.56 -15.47 -18.01
C GLN A 328 26.10 -16.58 -17.09
N THR A 329 25.36 -16.92 -16.04
CA THR A 329 25.73 -18.00 -15.10
C THR A 329 25.49 -19.36 -15.73
N MET A 330 24.40 -19.52 -16.48
CA MET A 330 24.06 -20.77 -17.18
C MET A 330 25.05 -21.10 -18.32
N THR A 331 25.54 -20.09 -19.05
CA THR A 331 26.48 -20.29 -20.17
C THR A 331 27.93 -20.41 -19.72
N GLY A 332 28.24 -20.07 -18.46
CA GLY A 332 29.60 -20.11 -17.92
C GLY A 332 30.56 -19.10 -18.54
N VAL A 333 30.07 -18.17 -19.37
CA VAL A 333 30.90 -17.18 -20.06
C VAL A 333 31.46 -16.20 -19.03
N ARG A 334 32.78 -16.11 -18.96
CA ARG A 334 33.48 -15.22 -18.02
C ARG A 334 33.58 -13.81 -18.59
N ASN A 335 33.65 -12.83 -17.71
CA ASN A 335 33.95 -11.42 -18.01
C ASN A 335 32.93 -10.70 -18.92
N VAL A 336 31.66 -11.07 -18.81
CA VAL A 336 30.55 -10.32 -19.43
C VAL A 336 30.24 -9.09 -18.56
N PRO A 337 29.99 -7.90 -19.14
CA PRO A 337 29.54 -6.73 -18.38
C PRO A 337 28.24 -7.04 -17.63
N ARG A 338 28.04 -6.51 -16.42
CA ARG A 338 26.83 -6.82 -15.64
C ARG A 338 25.58 -6.16 -16.20
N THR A 339 24.43 -6.79 -15.96
CA THR A 339 23.11 -6.26 -16.34
C THR A 339 22.70 -4.99 -15.58
N SER A 340 23.43 -4.57 -14.53
CA SER A 340 23.11 -3.39 -13.71
C SER A 340 23.52 -2.06 -14.34
N GLU A 341 24.36 -2.07 -15.37
CA GLU A 341 24.75 -0.86 -16.09
C GLU A 341 23.64 -0.35 -17.01
N MET A 342 23.72 0.93 -17.41
CA MET A 342 22.82 1.50 -18.42
C MET A 342 22.95 0.72 -19.75
N PHE A 343 21.83 0.28 -20.30
CA PHE A 343 21.76 -0.67 -21.44
C PHE A 343 22.47 -2.02 -21.20
N GLY A 344 22.70 -2.39 -19.93
CA GLY A 344 23.41 -3.62 -19.54
C GLY A 344 22.80 -4.90 -20.09
N ILE A 345 21.47 -4.99 -20.16
CA ILE A 345 20.75 -6.12 -20.79
C ILE A 345 21.19 -6.30 -22.25
N ILE A 346 21.25 -5.21 -23.02
CA ILE A 346 21.63 -5.24 -24.44
C ILE A 346 23.10 -5.62 -24.57
N ARG A 347 23.97 -5.03 -23.73
CA ARG A 347 25.41 -5.34 -23.71
C ARG A 347 25.68 -6.80 -23.38
N VAL A 348 24.98 -7.37 -22.40
CA VAL A 348 25.10 -8.79 -22.01
C VAL A 348 24.70 -9.70 -23.15
N ILE A 349 23.53 -9.47 -23.75
CA ILE A 349 23.04 -10.28 -24.87
C ILE A 349 24.02 -10.20 -26.05
N PHE A 350 24.46 -8.99 -26.41
CA PHE A 350 25.43 -8.79 -27.49
C PHE A 350 26.78 -9.44 -27.18
N SER A 351 27.29 -9.32 -25.94
CA SER A 351 28.54 -9.91 -25.50
C SER A 351 28.50 -11.44 -25.51
N ILE A 352 27.39 -12.05 -25.11
CA ILE A 352 27.18 -13.51 -25.17
C ILE A 352 27.14 -13.98 -26.63
N ILE A 353 26.39 -13.29 -27.49
CA ILE A 353 26.32 -13.60 -28.93
C ILE A 353 27.70 -13.46 -29.57
N LEU A 354 28.44 -12.40 -29.26
CA LEU A 354 29.77 -12.17 -29.79
C LEU A 354 30.78 -13.20 -29.27
N CYS A 355 30.73 -13.60 -28.00
CA CYS A 355 31.56 -14.71 -27.49
C CYS A 355 31.27 -16.01 -28.23
N TYR A 356 30.00 -16.30 -28.49
CA TYR A 356 29.57 -17.50 -29.23
C TYR A 356 29.99 -17.48 -30.71
N LEU A 357 30.01 -16.31 -31.35
CA LEU A 357 30.39 -16.17 -32.76
C LEU A 357 31.91 -16.01 -32.97
N ALA A 358 32.62 -15.37 -32.04
CA ALA A 358 34.04 -15.04 -32.17
C ALA A 358 34.98 -16.13 -31.68
N THR A 359 34.47 -17.11 -30.94
CA THR A 359 35.28 -18.17 -30.34
C THR A 359 34.68 -19.52 -30.70
N GLU A 360 35.45 -20.43 -31.29
CA GLU A 360 35.18 -21.87 -31.23
C GLU A 360 35.31 -22.33 -29.77
N THR A 361 34.48 -21.80 -28.87
CA THR A 361 34.50 -22.16 -27.46
C THR A 361 34.06 -23.61 -27.34
N THR A 362 35.01 -24.48 -27.01
CA THR A 362 34.68 -25.71 -26.29
C THR A 362 33.85 -25.30 -25.09
N LEU A 363 32.65 -25.84 -25.00
CA LEU A 363 31.72 -25.60 -23.90
C LEU A 363 32.32 -26.26 -22.66
N ASP A 364 33.35 -25.64 -22.06
CA ASP A 364 33.95 -26.10 -20.81
C ASP A 364 32.95 -25.80 -19.70
N LEU A 365 32.03 -26.74 -19.52
CA LEU A 365 31.12 -26.87 -18.38
C LEU A 365 31.91 -27.18 -17.10
N HIS A 366 32.92 -26.36 -16.78
CA HIS A 366 33.54 -26.35 -15.46
C HIS A 366 32.49 -25.87 -14.46
N LEU A 367 31.71 -26.83 -13.95
CA LEU A 367 30.67 -26.63 -12.95
C LEU A 367 31.29 -25.97 -11.74
N HIS A 368 30.99 -24.68 -11.57
CA HIS A 368 31.51 -23.92 -10.45
C HIS A 368 30.68 -24.28 -9.21
N ILE A 369 31.31 -24.95 -8.25
CA ILE A 369 30.67 -25.32 -6.99
C ILE A 369 30.61 -24.14 -6.02
N ILE A 370 29.66 -24.15 -5.10
CA ILE A 370 29.55 -23.13 -4.04
C ILE A 370 30.82 -23.05 -3.19
N GLY A 371 31.40 -24.21 -2.84
CA GLY A 371 32.54 -24.29 -1.95
C GLY A 371 32.14 -24.45 -0.49
N ASP A 372 33.09 -24.31 0.43
CA ASP A 372 32.85 -24.52 1.86
C ASP A 372 31.89 -23.47 2.45
N ILE A 373 30.93 -23.95 3.23
CA ILE A 373 29.93 -23.14 3.93
C ILE A 373 30.04 -23.45 5.42
N ASP A 374 30.47 -22.45 6.19
CA ASP A 374 30.53 -22.57 7.64
C ASP A 374 29.12 -22.67 8.23
N ALA A 375 28.90 -23.71 9.04
CA ALA A 375 27.66 -23.86 9.79
C ALA A 375 27.64 -22.87 10.97
N GLY A 376 26.44 -22.36 11.27
CA GLY A 376 26.20 -21.44 12.38
C GLY A 376 25.46 -20.19 11.93
N MET A 377 25.40 -19.21 12.82
CA MET A 377 25.03 -17.84 12.51
C MET A 377 26.09 -16.90 13.05
N ARG A 378 26.31 -15.79 12.35
CA ARG A 378 27.20 -14.75 12.82
C ARG A 378 26.57 -14.00 14.01
N ALA A 379 27.40 -13.67 15.00
CA ALA A 379 26.99 -12.81 16.11
C ALA A 379 26.63 -11.40 15.59
N PRO A 380 25.70 -10.68 16.25
CA PRO A 380 25.31 -9.35 15.82
C PRO A 380 26.52 -8.39 15.88
N PHE A 381 26.72 -7.63 14.82
CA PHE A 381 27.77 -6.62 14.70
C PHE A 381 27.20 -5.30 14.16
N LEU A 382 27.90 -4.20 14.43
CA LEU A 382 27.54 -2.90 13.90
C LEU A 382 28.18 -2.70 12.51
N PRO A 383 27.40 -2.35 11.47
CA PRO A 383 27.95 -1.99 10.17
C PRO A 383 28.91 -0.79 10.29
N ASP A 384 30.02 -0.80 9.53
CA ASP A 384 30.94 0.34 9.49
C ASP A 384 30.31 1.52 8.73
N PHE A 385 30.16 2.66 9.40
CA PHE A 385 29.55 3.85 8.84
C PHE A 385 30.48 4.70 7.96
N GLY A 386 31.75 4.32 7.81
CA GLY A 386 32.74 5.09 7.05
C GLY A 386 32.37 5.40 5.59
N LYS A 387 31.63 4.51 4.92
CA LYS A 387 31.21 4.67 3.50
C LYS A 387 29.80 5.23 3.30
N THR A 388 29.16 5.74 4.35
CA THR A 388 27.75 6.22 4.31
C THR A 388 27.45 7.18 3.17
N GLY A 389 28.33 8.17 2.92
CA GLY A 389 28.09 9.21 1.91
C GLY A 389 27.96 8.68 0.48
N GLN A 390 28.65 7.59 0.15
CA GLN A 390 28.62 6.99 -1.19
C GLN A 390 27.38 6.12 -1.41
N ILE A 391 26.92 5.45 -0.37
CA ILE A 391 25.84 4.45 -0.50
C ILE A 391 24.44 5.00 -0.27
N ILE A 392 24.29 6.20 0.33
CA ILE A 392 22.98 6.68 0.81
C ILE A 392 21.97 6.85 -0.33
N PHE A 393 22.40 7.34 -1.51
CA PHE A 393 21.53 7.48 -2.68
C PHE A 393 21.13 6.12 -3.27
N SER A 394 22.07 5.18 -3.30
CA SER A 394 21.79 3.81 -3.74
C SER A 394 20.83 3.12 -2.77
N ALA A 395 21.01 3.29 -1.45
CA ALA A 395 20.12 2.78 -0.42
C ALA A 395 18.71 3.39 -0.52
N PHE A 396 18.59 4.68 -0.83
CA PHE A 396 17.29 5.31 -1.09
C PHE A 396 16.57 4.67 -2.29
N SER A 397 17.27 4.49 -3.42
CA SER A 397 16.70 3.82 -4.60
C SER A 397 16.27 2.39 -4.30
N ILE A 398 17.12 1.62 -3.60
CA ILE A 398 16.81 0.25 -3.17
C ILE A 398 15.60 0.22 -2.23
N ALA A 399 15.48 1.17 -1.31
CA ALA A 399 14.38 1.26 -0.36
C ALA A 399 13.03 1.45 -1.05
N ILE A 400 12.97 2.33 -2.05
CA ILE A 400 11.76 2.56 -2.85
C ILE A 400 11.42 1.32 -3.67
N VAL A 401 12.38 0.75 -4.42
CA VAL A 401 12.14 -0.42 -5.28
C VAL A 401 11.70 -1.64 -4.45
N SER A 402 12.39 -1.93 -3.35
CA SER A 402 12.04 -3.02 -2.42
C SER A 402 10.60 -2.85 -1.90
N PHE A 403 10.22 -1.64 -1.50
CA PHE A 403 8.88 -1.37 -1.00
C PHE A 403 7.81 -1.46 -2.08
N VAL A 404 8.03 -0.87 -3.27
CA VAL A 404 7.08 -0.87 -4.39
C VAL A 404 6.74 -2.30 -4.81
N ILE A 405 7.74 -3.18 -4.91
CA ILE A 405 7.53 -4.59 -5.25
C ILE A 405 6.80 -5.34 -4.14
N HIS A 406 7.16 -5.06 -2.88
CA HIS A 406 6.49 -5.66 -1.74
C HIS A 406 5.00 -5.28 -1.69
N ILE A 407 4.67 -4.00 -1.77
CA ILE A 407 3.27 -3.54 -1.66
C ILE A 407 2.44 -3.98 -2.87
N ALA A 408 3.04 -4.03 -4.06
CA ALA A 408 2.45 -4.61 -5.25
C ALA A 408 1.98 -6.05 -5.01
N LEU A 409 2.88 -6.90 -4.52
CA LEU A 409 2.57 -8.30 -4.24
C LEU A 409 1.56 -8.45 -3.10
N ALA A 410 1.73 -7.66 -2.05
CA ALA A 410 0.83 -7.69 -0.91
C ALA A 410 -0.59 -7.32 -1.38
N LYS A 411 -0.76 -6.22 -2.12
CA LYS A 411 -2.05 -5.81 -2.71
C LYS A 411 -2.64 -6.86 -3.66
N LEU A 412 -1.81 -7.49 -4.50
CA LEU A 412 -2.24 -8.56 -5.40
C LEU A 412 -2.88 -9.71 -4.61
N THR A 413 -2.22 -10.21 -3.57
CA THR A 413 -2.80 -11.27 -2.72
C THR A 413 -3.97 -10.80 -1.87
N ALA A 414 -3.98 -9.55 -1.41
CA ALA A 414 -5.12 -8.97 -0.70
C ALA A 414 -6.39 -8.91 -1.54
N LYS A 415 -6.24 -8.53 -2.82
CA LYS A 415 -7.32 -8.51 -3.80
C LYS A 415 -7.82 -9.92 -4.11
N GLU A 416 -6.92 -10.88 -4.29
CA GLU A 416 -7.27 -12.28 -4.58
C GLU A 416 -7.97 -12.98 -3.39
N TYR A 417 -7.53 -12.73 -2.15
CA TYR A 417 -8.04 -13.38 -0.95
C TYR A 417 -8.93 -12.49 -0.07
N ASN A 418 -9.44 -11.38 -0.62
CA ASN A 418 -10.39 -10.45 0.02
C ASN A 418 -10.04 -10.00 1.44
N TYR A 419 -8.83 -9.49 1.66
CA TYR A 419 -8.42 -8.86 2.92
C TYR A 419 -7.79 -7.48 2.69
N GLN A 420 -7.71 -6.65 3.74
CA GLN A 420 -7.15 -5.30 3.63
C GLN A 420 -5.70 -5.25 4.11
N ILE A 421 -4.90 -4.37 3.47
CA ILE A 421 -3.49 -4.13 3.81
C ILE A 421 -3.31 -2.69 4.22
N ASN A 422 -2.58 -2.49 5.32
CA ASN A 422 -2.19 -1.16 5.75
C ASN A 422 -0.79 -0.82 5.21
N VAL A 423 -0.75 -0.01 4.16
CA VAL A 423 0.47 0.41 3.47
C VAL A 423 1.50 1.06 4.41
N ASN A 424 1.06 1.93 5.33
CA ASN A 424 1.97 2.62 6.25
C ASN A 424 2.60 1.65 7.25
N GLN A 425 1.86 0.60 7.61
CA GLN A 425 2.36 -0.45 8.48
C GLN A 425 3.36 -1.35 7.74
N GLU A 426 3.14 -1.64 6.45
CA GLU A 426 4.12 -2.38 5.63
C GLU A 426 5.45 -1.61 5.47
N TRP A 427 5.43 -0.28 5.36
CA TRP A 427 6.65 0.53 5.34
C TRP A 427 7.49 0.29 6.61
N LEU A 428 6.82 0.32 7.77
CA LEU A 428 7.49 0.04 9.03
C LEU A 428 7.97 -1.41 9.11
N ALA A 429 7.13 -2.37 8.72
CA ALA A 429 7.45 -3.79 8.82
C ALA A 429 8.71 -4.12 8.02
N LEU A 430 8.77 -3.70 6.75
CA LEU A 430 9.96 -3.86 5.91
C LEU A 430 11.15 -3.07 6.46
N GLY A 431 10.94 -1.82 6.89
CA GLY A 431 12.04 -1.01 7.38
C GLY A 431 12.70 -1.60 8.62
N THR A 432 11.88 -2.04 9.57
CA THR A 432 12.34 -2.66 10.82
C THR A 432 13.00 -4.00 10.56
N MET A 433 12.47 -4.81 9.63
CA MET A 433 13.09 -6.08 9.29
C MET A 433 14.49 -5.89 8.70
N HIS A 434 14.70 -4.87 7.85
CA HIS A 434 16.00 -4.57 7.28
C HIS A 434 16.99 -4.01 8.30
N ILE A 435 16.55 -3.14 9.22
CA ILE A 435 17.39 -2.63 10.31
C ILE A 435 17.88 -3.81 11.16
N VAL A 436 16.98 -4.69 11.61
CA VAL A 436 17.37 -5.80 12.47
C VAL A 436 18.25 -6.79 11.72
N ALA A 437 17.93 -7.11 10.45
CA ALA A 437 18.71 -8.01 9.63
C ALA A 437 20.13 -7.48 9.36
N SER A 438 20.32 -6.16 9.28
CA SER A 438 21.64 -5.56 9.05
C SER A 438 22.66 -5.94 10.13
N PHE A 439 22.26 -6.07 11.40
CA PHE A 439 23.19 -6.43 12.47
C PHE A 439 23.73 -7.86 12.33
N PHE A 440 23.09 -8.73 11.54
CA PHE A 440 23.54 -10.10 11.31
C PHE A 440 24.29 -10.27 9.98
N GLY A 441 24.61 -9.16 9.29
CA GLY A 441 25.27 -9.18 7.99
C GLY A 441 24.35 -9.52 6.82
N CYS A 442 23.03 -9.53 7.03
CA CYS A 442 22.05 -9.75 5.97
C CYS A 442 21.97 -8.55 5.04
N PHE A 443 21.58 -8.82 3.79
CA PHE A 443 21.36 -7.79 2.77
C PHE A 443 19.89 -7.37 2.72
N ALA A 444 19.62 -6.24 2.06
CA ALA A 444 18.25 -5.79 1.83
C ALA A 444 17.48 -6.82 0.99
N GLY A 445 16.24 -7.11 1.38
CA GLY A 445 15.38 -8.10 0.75
C GLY A 445 14.09 -7.50 0.21
N GLY A 446 13.13 -8.39 -0.04
CA GLY A 446 11.78 -8.05 -0.46
C GLY A 446 10.85 -9.23 -0.26
N SER A 447 9.67 -9.19 -0.86
CA SER A 447 8.79 -10.36 -0.91
C SER A 447 8.91 -11.09 -2.22
N SER A 448 8.89 -12.42 -2.16
CA SER A 448 8.93 -13.28 -3.33
C SER A 448 7.53 -13.60 -3.82
N LEU A 449 7.27 -13.29 -5.10
CA LEU A 449 6.03 -13.62 -5.80
C LEU A 449 5.78 -15.14 -5.82
N SER A 450 6.78 -15.94 -6.22
CA SER A 450 6.66 -17.40 -6.33
C SER A 450 6.31 -18.05 -4.99
N ARG A 451 7.05 -17.73 -3.92
CA ARG A 451 6.81 -18.27 -2.57
C ARG A 451 5.43 -17.87 -2.04
N THR A 452 5.05 -16.61 -2.24
CA THR A 452 3.77 -16.06 -1.78
C THR A 452 2.57 -16.71 -2.49
N ILE A 453 2.63 -16.86 -3.82
CA ILE A 453 1.57 -17.52 -4.59
C ILE A 453 1.45 -18.99 -4.22
N ILE A 454 2.58 -19.70 -4.05
CA ILE A 454 2.58 -21.11 -3.66
C ILE A 454 1.96 -21.28 -2.28
N SER A 455 2.32 -20.43 -1.31
CA SER A 455 1.69 -20.40 0.01
C SER A 455 0.18 -20.26 -0.10
N ALA A 456 -0.27 -19.28 -0.89
CA ALA A 456 -1.68 -18.96 -1.04
C ALA A 456 -2.45 -20.10 -1.73
N LYS A 457 -1.87 -20.72 -2.77
CA LYS A 457 -2.44 -21.90 -3.46
C LYS A 457 -2.52 -23.15 -2.58
N LEU A 458 -1.58 -23.32 -1.65
CA LEU A 458 -1.61 -24.40 -0.65
C LEU A 458 -2.63 -24.11 0.48
N GLY A 459 -3.28 -22.95 0.45
CA GLY A 459 -4.35 -22.58 1.38
C GLY A 459 -3.84 -22.07 2.72
N SER A 460 -2.59 -21.59 2.81
CA SER A 460 -2.11 -20.88 4.01
C SER A 460 -3.01 -19.69 4.31
N ARG A 461 -3.28 -19.39 5.58
CA ARG A 461 -4.13 -18.25 5.96
C ARG A 461 -3.44 -17.25 6.89
N SER A 462 -2.24 -17.56 7.36
CA SER A 462 -1.53 -16.73 8.32
C SER A 462 -0.01 -16.70 8.10
N GLN A 463 0.64 -15.75 8.80
CA GLN A 463 2.09 -15.63 8.87
C GLN A 463 2.75 -16.74 9.71
N LEU A 464 1.98 -17.68 10.29
CA LEU A 464 2.53 -18.89 10.91
C LEU A 464 3.35 -19.72 9.90
N THR A 465 2.97 -19.66 8.62
CA THR A 465 3.75 -20.25 7.52
C THR A 465 5.20 -19.76 7.54
N THR A 466 5.41 -18.46 7.74
CA THR A 466 6.75 -17.86 7.82
C THR A 466 7.51 -18.32 9.05
N LEU A 467 6.83 -18.56 10.18
CA LEU A 467 7.47 -19.13 11.38
C LEU A 467 8.04 -20.53 11.10
N VAL A 468 7.27 -21.38 10.41
CA VAL A 468 7.72 -22.72 10.01
C VAL A 468 8.94 -22.63 9.08
N VAL A 469 8.94 -21.69 8.13
CA VAL A 469 10.10 -21.43 7.26
C VAL A 469 11.32 -21.04 8.08
N VAL A 470 11.19 -20.09 9.02
CA VAL A 470 12.29 -19.64 9.87
C VAL A 470 12.87 -20.81 10.68
N ILE A 471 12.04 -21.67 11.24
CA ILE A 471 12.49 -22.86 12.01
C ILE A 471 13.30 -23.81 11.13
N ILE A 472 12.81 -24.12 9.92
CA ILE A 472 13.51 -25.03 8.99
C ILE A 472 14.84 -24.41 8.54
N LEU A 473 14.86 -23.12 8.21
CA LEU A 473 16.09 -22.44 7.80
C LEU A 473 17.10 -22.35 8.96
N LEU A 474 16.67 -22.21 10.21
CA LEU A 474 17.55 -22.28 11.39
C LEU A 474 18.18 -23.66 11.54
N ILE A 475 17.40 -24.73 11.42
CA ILE A 475 17.92 -26.11 11.45
C ILE A 475 18.99 -26.29 10.37
N ILE A 476 18.75 -25.73 9.18
CA ILE A 476 19.68 -25.83 8.07
C ILE A 476 20.95 -25.01 8.32
N ALA A 477 20.82 -23.77 8.79
CA ALA A 477 21.96 -22.89 9.07
C ALA A 477 22.91 -23.49 10.11
N PHE A 478 22.39 -24.13 11.16
CA PHE A 478 23.21 -24.72 12.23
C PHE A 478 23.62 -26.17 11.99
N GLY A 479 22.89 -26.96 11.20
CA GLY A 479 23.12 -28.40 11.04
C GLY A 479 23.48 -28.86 9.64
N ALA A 480 22.82 -28.33 8.61
CA ALA A 480 22.87 -28.87 7.25
C ALA A 480 23.69 -28.03 6.25
N ALA A 481 24.24 -26.88 6.66
CA ALA A 481 24.97 -25.97 5.79
C ALA A 481 26.11 -26.64 4.98
N PRO A 482 26.92 -27.58 5.53
CA PRO A 482 27.98 -28.24 4.77
C PRO A 482 27.47 -29.14 3.63
N LEU A 483 26.20 -29.57 3.65
CA LEU A 483 25.62 -30.42 2.61
C LEU A 483 25.52 -29.70 1.26
N PHE A 484 25.50 -28.36 1.25
CA PHE A 484 25.38 -27.58 0.02
C PHE A 484 26.73 -27.25 -0.64
N LYS A 485 27.85 -27.78 -0.10
CA LYS A 485 29.21 -27.54 -0.64
C LYS A 485 29.34 -27.89 -2.13
N TYR A 486 28.73 -29.01 -2.52
CA TYR A 486 28.81 -29.56 -3.87
C TYR A 486 27.73 -29.04 -4.82
N LEU A 487 26.90 -28.08 -4.39
CA LEU A 487 25.86 -27.53 -5.25
C LEU A 487 26.52 -26.71 -6.38
N PRO A 488 26.17 -26.96 -7.65
CA PRO A 488 26.60 -26.11 -8.76
C PRO A 488 25.92 -24.74 -8.67
N LYS A 489 26.66 -23.70 -9.05
CA LYS A 489 26.19 -22.30 -9.04
C LYS A 489 25.14 -22.00 -10.11
#